data_AF-A0A0C2BNM1-F1
#
_entry.id   AF-A0A0C2BNM1-F1
#
_cell.length_a   1.000
_cell.length_b   1.000
_cell.length_c   1.000
_cell.angle_alpha   90.00
_cell.angle_beta   90.00
_cell.angle_gamma   90.00
#
_symmetry.space_group_name_H-M   'P 1'
#
loop_
_entity.id
_entity.type
_entity.pdbx_description
1 polymer ?
#
loop_
_entity_poly.entity_id
_entity_poly.type
_entity_poly.pdbx_seq_one_letter_code
_entity_poly.pdbx_strand_id
1 'polypeptide(L)'
;MHARGINVRYLGDIVRSVLETGPSSYMVSLSVTELIARCAKHVLRQYMNSLPQEQLGIAVSHLLNAVFGNLAFDHSSGSNGDRSTKRNSRKSKKASAIGEWVAVNTKEFWIALCQESKNYYAFDLKADCIDSVVEQYGVQKVSLLRRLCNTLGIQLLSRDYQLDASSTRTRQPFTEEDIQNLIPVTKHRQPCANDAKKLFARGQQAMQVGHLREAYECIAESVNLMTSVYGAMHSELAQALRLLARLSYILGDPAEAVAQQHRAALMSERCNGVDHAYTIIEYINLAHFAFSNLYIPAALRLLYRARYLLLIAHGENHPLMAQIDGNIGVILFAVHEFDAALRFLQSAEAAMAANGEPKRLKSALVQHIAARAHASRGDFRAALAAEKETYSIYNGLFGPEHEKTKESSEYLSQLTMQAVAFQRKVMDATKGNN
;
A
#
# COMPACT_ATOMS: atom_id res chain seq x y z
N MET A 1 3.53 6.77 13.94
CA MET A 1 3.18 7.26 15.30
C MET A 1 4.16 6.74 16.36
N HIS A 2 4.16 5.45 16.73
CA HIS A 2 5.03 4.94 17.81
C HIS A 2 6.53 5.22 17.62
N ALA A 3 7.06 5.04 16.41
CA ALA A 3 8.48 5.34 16.12
C ALA A 3 8.85 6.83 16.31
N ARG A 4 7.85 7.71 16.36
CA ARG A 4 7.99 9.15 16.64
C ARG A 4 7.55 9.52 18.07
N GLY A 5 7.31 8.54 18.94
CA GLY A 5 6.85 8.76 20.31
C GLY A 5 5.37 9.18 20.46
N ILE A 6 4.60 9.19 19.37
CA ILE A 6 3.19 9.63 19.39
C ILE A 6 2.30 8.44 19.79
N ASN A 7 1.48 8.65 20.83
CA ASN A 7 0.48 7.68 21.28
C ASN A 7 -0.63 7.50 20.24
N VAL A 8 -1.06 6.26 19.99
CA VAL A 8 -2.13 5.95 19.03
C VAL A 8 -3.47 6.61 19.40
N ARG A 9 -3.70 6.99 20.66
CA ARG A 9 -4.92 7.74 21.04
C ARG A 9 -5.13 9.00 20.20
N TYR A 10 -4.05 9.64 19.74
CA TYR A 10 -4.09 10.80 18.86
C TYR A 10 -4.42 10.46 17.38
N LEU A 11 -4.77 9.21 17.06
CA LEU A 11 -5.13 8.82 15.71
C LEU A 11 -6.39 9.57 15.22
N GLY A 12 -7.36 9.85 16.09
CA GLY A 12 -8.53 10.63 15.72
C GLY A 12 -8.21 12.08 15.36
N ASP A 13 -7.23 12.69 16.03
CA ASP A 13 -6.75 14.03 15.67
C ASP A 13 -6.04 14.02 14.32
N ILE A 14 -5.24 12.99 14.03
CA ILE A 14 -4.62 12.81 12.71
C ILE A 14 -5.69 12.67 11.63
N VAL A 15 -6.72 11.85 11.85
CA VAL A 15 -7.83 11.71 10.90
C VAL A 15 -8.50 13.07 10.65
N ARG A 16 -8.74 13.86 11.70
CA ARG A 16 -9.33 15.21 11.56
C ARG A 16 -8.46 16.14 10.72
N SER A 17 -7.17 16.22 11.01
CA SER A 17 -6.22 17.05 10.25
C SER A 17 -6.07 16.58 8.79
N VAL A 18 -6.14 15.28 8.54
CA VAL A 18 -6.05 14.75 7.17
C VAL A 18 -7.33 15.03 6.38
N LEU A 19 -8.51 15.00 7.02
CA LEU A 19 -9.77 15.36 6.36
C LEU A 19 -9.81 16.82 5.88
N GLU A 20 -9.09 17.73 6.55
CA GLU A 20 -8.93 19.13 6.10
C GLU A 20 -8.21 19.23 4.75
N THR A 21 -7.37 18.25 4.40
CA THR A 21 -6.66 18.21 3.10
C THR A 21 -7.55 17.75 1.93
N GLY A 22 -8.75 17.22 2.24
CA GLY A 22 -9.74 16.77 1.26
C GLY A 22 -10.03 15.26 1.35
N PRO A 23 -11.28 14.83 1.11
CA PRO A 23 -11.72 13.45 1.30
C PRO A 23 -11.12 12.45 0.29
N SER A 24 -10.62 12.92 -0.85
CA SER A 24 -10.03 12.09 -1.92
C SER A 24 -8.59 11.67 -1.67
N SER A 25 -7.94 12.17 -0.61
CA SER A 25 -6.55 11.82 -0.29
C SER A 25 -6.44 10.38 0.19
N TYR A 26 -5.44 9.63 -0.31
CA TYR A 26 -5.13 8.28 0.17
C TYR A 26 -4.85 8.23 1.69
N MET A 27 -4.43 9.34 2.27
CA MET A 27 -4.18 9.43 3.71
C MET A 27 -5.48 9.33 4.52
N VAL A 28 -6.60 9.80 3.98
CA VAL A 28 -7.93 9.69 4.60
C VAL A 28 -8.30 8.21 4.69
N SER A 29 -8.31 7.51 3.55
CA SER A 29 -8.69 6.10 3.50
C SER A 29 -7.77 5.25 4.39
N LEU A 30 -6.46 5.50 4.39
CA LEU A 30 -5.50 4.80 5.25
C LEU A 30 -5.75 5.04 6.75
N SER A 31 -5.92 6.31 7.14
CA SER A 31 -6.07 6.67 8.56
C SER A 31 -7.40 6.19 9.13
N VAL A 32 -8.49 6.29 8.35
CA VAL A 32 -9.81 5.77 8.71
C VAL A 32 -9.80 4.24 8.75
N THR A 33 -9.15 3.56 7.79
CA THR A 33 -8.98 2.09 7.83
C THR A 33 -8.28 1.64 9.12
N GLU A 34 -7.22 2.33 9.52
CA GLU A 34 -6.50 2.03 10.77
C GLU A 34 -7.35 2.30 12.02
N LEU A 35 -8.12 3.39 12.02
CA LEU A 35 -9.04 3.74 13.10
C LEU A 35 -10.10 2.65 13.28
N ILE A 36 -10.82 2.32 12.21
CA ILE A 36 -11.89 1.32 12.22
C ILE A 36 -11.34 -0.04 12.62
N ALA A 37 -10.21 -0.47 12.05
CA ALA A 37 -9.63 -1.77 12.39
C ALA A 37 -9.27 -1.88 13.88
N ARG A 38 -8.80 -0.79 14.50
CA ARG A 38 -8.50 -0.78 15.94
C ARG A 38 -9.74 -0.72 16.81
N CYS A 39 -10.75 0.07 16.45
CA CYS A 39 -12.03 0.11 17.16
C CYS A 39 -12.72 -1.27 17.10
N ALA A 40 -12.84 -1.83 15.90
CA ALA A 40 -13.36 -3.17 15.68
C ALA A 40 -12.59 -4.21 16.50
N LYS A 41 -11.25 -4.14 16.52
CA LYS A 41 -10.45 -5.01 17.38
C LYS A 41 -10.81 -4.92 18.87
N HIS A 42 -11.10 -3.73 19.39
CA HIS A 42 -11.50 -3.57 20.80
C HIS A 42 -12.88 -4.20 21.05
N VAL A 43 -13.85 -3.93 20.18
CA VAL A 43 -15.22 -4.48 20.26
C VAL A 43 -15.18 -6.01 20.13
N LEU A 44 -14.54 -6.53 19.09
CA LEU A 44 -14.47 -7.97 18.80
C LEU A 44 -13.78 -8.77 19.91
N ARG A 45 -12.74 -8.21 20.54
CA ARG A 45 -12.03 -8.88 21.65
C ARG A 45 -12.90 -9.10 22.88
N GLN A 46 -13.90 -8.27 23.11
CA GLN A 46 -14.84 -8.47 24.23
C GLN A 46 -15.60 -9.79 24.08
N TYR A 47 -15.97 -10.11 22.84
CA TYR A 47 -16.66 -11.36 22.51
C TYR A 47 -15.70 -12.55 22.40
N MET A 48 -14.52 -12.38 21.81
CA MET A 48 -13.61 -13.49 21.52
C MET A 48 -12.88 -14.06 22.75
N ASN A 49 -12.60 -13.25 23.78
CA ASN A 49 -11.75 -13.67 24.90
C ASN A 49 -12.37 -14.77 25.79
N SER A 50 -13.69 -14.91 25.78
CA SER A 50 -14.44 -15.83 26.65
C SER A 50 -14.93 -17.09 25.93
N LEU A 51 -14.60 -17.27 24.65
CA LEU A 51 -15.14 -18.35 23.83
C LEU A 51 -14.31 -19.65 23.91
N PRO A 52 -14.98 -20.82 23.95
CA PRO A 52 -14.31 -22.10 23.76
C PRO A 52 -13.80 -22.23 22.32
N GLN A 53 -12.71 -22.99 22.15
CA GLN A 53 -12.02 -23.15 20.86
C GLN A 53 -12.93 -23.72 19.76
N GLU A 54 -13.89 -24.58 20.12
CA GLU A 54 -14.85 -25.20 19.19
C GLU A 54 -15.78 -24.20 18.51
N GLN A 55 -16.12 -23.10 19.19
CA GLN A 55 -17.07 -22.10 18.67
C GLN A 55 -16.38 -20.93 17.97
N LEU A 56 -15.05 -20.91 17.97
CA LEU A 56 -14.26 -19.78 17.51
C LEU A 56 -14.44 -19.51 16.01
N GLY A 57 -14.49 -20.56 15.18
CA GLY A 57 -14.70 -20.44 13.73
C GLY A 57 -16.05 -19.79 13.40
N ILE A 58 -17.12 -20.30 13.99
CA ILE A 58 -18.49 -19.79 13.83
C ILE A 58 -18.61 -18.35 14.35
N ALA A 59 -18.03 -18.08 15.53
CA ALA A 59 -18.07 -16.74 16.10
C ALA A 59 -17.31 -15.71 15.26
N VAL A 60 -16.12 -16.06 14.77
CA VAL A 60 -15.31 -15.16 13.93
C VAL A 60 -16.02 -14.89 12.60
N SER A 61 -16.58 -15.91 11.93
CA SER A 61 -17.33 -15.70 10.68
C SER A 61 -18.58 -14.84 10.89
N HIS A 62 -19.34 -15.08 11.96
CA HIS A 62 -20.48 -14.25 12.34
C HIS A 62 -20.08 -12.79 12.59
N LEU A 63 -19.02 -12.55 13.36
CA LEU A 63 -18.54 -11.21 13.67
C LEU A 63 -17.97 -10.49 12.43
N LEU A 64 -17.29 -11.20 11.52
CA LEU A 64 -16.88 -10.62 10.23
C LEU A 64 -18.09 -10.27 9.36
N ASN A 65 -19.16 -11.07 9.40
CA ASN A 65 -20.43 -10.74 8.76
C ASN A 65 -21.13 -9.53 9.41
N ALA A 66 -20.94 -9.28 10.71
CA ALA A 66 -21.42 -8.05 11.34
C ALA A 66 -20.68 -6.81 10.82
N VAL A 67 -19.39 -6.93 10.50
CA VAL A 67 -18.55 -5.85 9.96
C VAL A 67 -18.83 -5.60 8.47
N PHE A 68 -18.78 -6.65 7.64
CA PHE A 68 -18.77 -6.56 6.18
C PHE A 68 -20.08 -6.99 5.50
N GLY A 69 -20.95 -7.66 6.25
CA GLY A 69 -22.23 -8.16 5.79
C GLY A 69 -23.39 -7.28 6.24
N ASN A 70 -24.58 -7.86 6.16
CA ASN A 70 -25.82 -7.28 6.66
C ASN A 70 -26.56 -8.37 7.45
N LEU A 71 -26.25 -8.45 8.74
CA LEU A 71 -26.91 -9.31 9.70
C LEU A 71 -28.13 -8.57 10.25
N ALA A 72 -29.31 -8.92 9.75
CA ALA A 72 -30.58 -8.54 10.35
C ALA A 72 -31.06 -9.65 11.28
N PHE A 73 -31.39 -9.32 12.53
CA PHE A 73 -32.23 -10.19 13.34
C PHE A 73 -33.69 -9.95 12.94
N ASP A 74 -34.25 -10.83 12.12
CA ASP A 74 -35.71 -11.02 12.07
C ASP A 74 -36.09 -11.90 13.27
N HIS A 75 -36.96 -11.41 14.15
CA HIS A 75 -37.50 -12.18 15.29
C HIS A 75 -38.40 -13.37 14.88
N SER A 76 -38.31 -13.89 13.66
CA SER A 76 -39.22 -14.91 13.13
C SER A 76 -38.49 -16.08 12.47
N SER A 77 -37.74 -16.85 13.26
CA SER A 77 -37.54 -18.27 12.97
C SER A 77 -37.89 -19.05 14.22
N GLY A 78 -39.18 -19.41 14.30
CA GLY A 78 -39.72 -20.30 15.30
C GLY A 78 -39.06 -21.67 15.19
N SER A 79 -38.29 -22.04 16.20
CA SER A 79 -38.17 -23.44 16.58
C SER A 79 -39.40 -23.79 17.40
N ASN A 80 -40.31 -24.56 16.78
CA ASN A 80 -41.39 -25.24 17.47
C ASN A 80 -40.77 -26.17 18.53
N GLY A 81 -40.82 -25.73 19.78
CA GLY A 81 -40.30 -26.44 20.94
C GLY A 81 -41.15 -26.06 22.14
N ASP A 82 -42.30 -26.73 22.22
CA ASP A 82 -43.25 -26.75 23.32
C ASP A 82 -42.60 -26.53 24.71
N ARG A 83 -43.04 -25.52 25.46
CA ARG A 83 -42.96 -25.50 26.92
C ARG A 83 -43.79 -24.39 27.54
N SER A 84 -44.87 -24.85 28.14
CA SER A 84 -45.68 -24.17 29.14
C SER A 84 -44.89 -23.83 30.41
N THR A 85 -45.45 -22.87 31.16
CA THR A 85 -45.28 -22.54 32.59
C THR A 85 -44.27 -21.46 33.02
N LYS A 86 -44.85 -20.26 33.24
CA LYS A 86 -44.71 -19.34 34.39
C LYS A 86 -43.38 -19.27 35.17
N ARG A 87 -42.71 -18.12 35.00
CA ARG A 87 -42.32 -17.12 36.04
C ARG A 87 -41.76 -17.64 37.37
N ASN A 88 -40.47 -17.41 37.63
CA ASN A 88 -40.03 -16.77 38.88
C ASN A 88 -38.63 -16.14 38.83
N SER A 89 -38.46 -15.13 39.68
CA SER A 89 -37.41 -14.11 39.67
C SER A 89 -36.11 -14.47 40.40
N ARG A 90 -35.04 -13.74 40.02
CA ARG A 90 -33.84 -13.33 40.80
C ARG A 90 -32.63 -14.28 40.86
N LYS A 91 -31.48 -13.67 40.52
CA LYS A 91 -30.07 -13.97 40.83
C LYS A 91 -29.37 -15.08 40.03
N SER A 92 -28.58 -14.67 39.04
CA SER A 92 -27.15 -15.03 38.92
C SER A 92 -26.49 -14.20 37.80
N LYS A 93 -25.49 -13.39 38.12
CA LYS A 93 -24.74 -12.52 37.20
C LYS A 93 -23.47 -13.21 36.66
N LYS A 94 -23.51 -14.53 36.45
CA LYS A 94 -22.33 -15.35 36.05
C LYS A 94 -22.60 -16.52 35.08
N ALA A 95 -23.71 -16.48 34.34
CA ALA A 95 -23.96 -17.30 33.15
C ALA A 95 -24.78 -16.40 32.20
N SER A 96 -24.40 -16.08 30.96
CA SER A 96 -23.90 -16.94 29.90
C SER A 96 -23.25 -16.07 28.80
N ALA A 97 -21.92 -15.98 28.79
CA ALA A 97 -21.17 -15.39 27.65
C ALA A 97 -21.24 -16.26 26.37
N ILE A 98 -21.82 -17.47 26.48
CA ILE A 98 -21.85 -18.50 25.44
C ILE A 98 -22.78 -18.12 24.27
N GLY A 99 -23.61 -17.08 24.40
CA GLY A 99 -24.56 -16.66 23.34
C GLY A 99 -24.62 -15.15 23.05
N GLU A 100 -23.83 -14.31 23.72
CA GLU A 100 -23.89 -12.86 23.52
C GLU A 100 -23.39 -12.44 22.14
N TRP A 101 -22.40 -13.15 21.59
CA TRP A 101 -21.86 -12.88 20.25
C TRP A 101 -22.84 -13.26 19.12
N VAL A 102 -23.76 -14.20 19.38
CA VAL A 102 -24.79 -14.63 18.42
C VAL A 102 -25.81 -13.53 18.20
N ALA A 103 -26.11 -12.74 19.24
CA ALA A 103 -27.08 -11.64 19.16
C ALA A 103 -26.57 -10.40 18.42
N VAL A 104 -25.25 -10.30 18.16
CA VAL A 104 -24.63 -9.12 17.54
C VAL A 104 -25.10 -8.97 16.09
N ASN A 105 -25.91 -7.94 15.84
CA ASN A 105 -26.28 -7.54 14.49
C ASN A 105 -25.37 -6.43 13.94
N THR A 106 -25.46 -6.17 12.63
CA THR A 106 -24.63 -5.14 11.98
C THR A 106 -24.83 -3.76 12.62
N LYS A 107 -26.08 -3.37 12.92
CA LYS A 107 -26.37 -2.04 13.48
C LYS A 107 -25.76 -1.83 14.87
N GLU A 108 -25.95 -2.79 15.77
CA GLU A 108 -25.39 -2.77 17.13
C GLU A 108 -23.87 -2.74 17.11
N PHE A 109 -23.26 -3.52 16.21
CA PHE A 109 -21.81 -3.53 16.04
C PHE A 109 -21.28 -2.14 15.61
N TRP A 110 -21.89 -1.51 14.61
CA TRP A 110 -21.46 -0.19 14.12
C TRP A 110 -21.71 0.92 15.14
N ILE A 111 -22.79 0.84 15.93
CA ILE A 111 -23.01 1.75 17.07
C ILE A 111 -21.88 1.61 18.11
N ALA A 112 -21.54 0.37 18.50
CA ALA A 112 -20.45 0.12 19.44
C ALA A 112 -19.10 0.59 18.89
N LEU A 113 -18.85 0.41 17.60
CA LEU A 113 -17.62 0.86 16.93
C LEU A 113 -17.50 2.39 16.92
N CYS A 114 -18.59 3.09 16.59
CA CYS A 114 -18.63 4.56 16.58
C CYS A 114 -18.47 5.14 18.01
N GLN A 115 -19.07 4.49 19.01
CA GLN A 115 -18.85 4.84 20.43
C GLN A 115 -17.39 4.65 20.85
N GLU A 116 -16.75 3.55 20.46
CA GLU A 116 -15.34 3.30 20.76
C GLU A 116 -14.42 4.33 20.05
N SER A 117 -14.73 4.68 18.80
CA SER A 117 -14.03 5.75 18.07
C SER A 117 -14.09 7.08 18.82
N LYS A 118 -15.26 7.45 19.33
CA LYS A 118 -15.45 8.69 20.08
C LYS A 118 -14.77 8.67 21.44
N ASN A 119 -14.91 7.58 22.19
CA ASN A 119 -14.42 7.47 23.56
C ASN A 119 -12.89 7.30 23.62
N TYR A 120 -12.32 6.45 22.76
CA TYR A 120 -10.90 6.11 22.81
C TYR A 120 -10.03 7.02 21.93
N TYR A 121 -10.53 7.42 20.75
CA TYR A 121 -9.78 8.19 19.76
C TYR A 121 -10.27 9.64 19.61
N ALA A 122 -11.30 10.07 20.35
CA ALA A 122 -11.88 11.41 20.25
C ALA A 122 -12.33 11.80 18.83
N PHE A 123 -12.76 10.81 18.03
CA PHE A 123 -13.24 11.01 16.67
C PHE A 123 -14.68 10.54 16.50
N ASP A 124 -15.56 11.46 16.09
CA ASP A 124 -16.99 11.19 15.87
C ASP A 124 -17.19 10.57 14.48
N LEU A 125 -17.05 9.24 14.40
CA LEU A 125 -17.31 8.47 13.18
C LEU A 125 -18.83 8.35 12.98
N LYS A 126 -19.33 8.82 11.83
CA LYS A 126 -20.76 8.78 11.48
C LYS A 126 -21.01 7.75 10.38
N ALA A 127 -21.05 6.48 10.77
CA ALA A 127 -21.30 5.37 9.86
C ALA A 127 -22.21 4.30 10.49
N ASP A 128 -23.15 3.81 9.68
CA ASP A 128 -24.10 2.76 10.09
C ASP A 128 -23.73 1.39 9.50
N CYS A 129 -22.94 1.39 8.41
CA CYS A 129 -22.39 0.20 7.77
C CYS A 129 -21.07 0.50 7.06
N ILE A 130 -20.40 -0.55 6.56
CA ILE A 130 -19.15 -0.40 5.81
C ILE A 130 -19.31 0.42 4.53
N ASP A 131 -20.47 0.34 3.87
CA ASP A 131 -20.72 1.06 2.61
C ASP A 131 -20.74 2.57 2.85
N SER A 132 -21.32 3.04 3.97
CA SER A 132 -21.26 4.45 4.37
C SER A 132 -19.82 4.94 4.55
N VAL A 133 -18.92 4.09 5.07
CA VAL A 133 -17.49 4.43 5.22
C VAL A 133 -16.80 4.51 3.85
N VAL A 134 -17.12 3.60 2.94
CA VAL A 134 -16.57 3.58 1.58
C VAL A 134 -16.96 4.86 0.85
N GLU A 135 -18.23 5.26 0.91
CA GLU A 135 -18.75 6.47 0.26
C GLU A 135 -18.15 7.75 0.87
N GLN A 136 -18.06 7.85 2.20
CA GLN A 136 -17.58 9.06 2.88
C GLN A 136 -16.06 9.22 2.84
N TYR A 137 -15.31 8.13 2.92
CA TYR A 137 -13.85 8.16 3.19
C TYR A 137 -13.01 7.39 2.16
N GLY A 138 -13.61 6.79 1.13
CA GLY A 138 -12.88 6.06 0.08
C GLY A 138 -12.15 4.82 0.60
N VAL A 139 -12.62 4.21 1.68
CA VAL A 139 -11.99 3.01 2.26
C VAL A 139 -12.27 1.79 1.38
N GLN A 140 -11.24 1.03 1.06
CA GLN A 140 -11.37 -0.24 0.34
C GLN A 140 -11.67 -1.38 1.33
N LYS A 141 -12.77 -2.10 1.11
CA LYS A 141 -13.22 -3.19 1.99
C LYS A 141 -12.18 -4.30 2.14
N VAL A 142 -11.51 -4.67 1.05
CA VAL A 142 -10.43 -5.68 1.05
C VAL A 142 -9.26 -5.24 1.93
N SER A 143 -8.86 -3.97 1.84
CA SER A 143 -7.79 -3.39 2.67
C SER A 143 -8.16 -3.39 4.15
N LEU A 144 -9.42 -3.08 4.49
CA LEU A 144 -9.90 -3.16 5.87
C LEU A 144 -9.97 -4.61 6.39
N LEU A 145 -10.49 -5.55 5.58
CA LEU A 145 -10.54 -6.97 5.95
C LEU A 145 -9.14 -7.50 6.25
N ARG A 146 -8.20 -7.26 5.33
CA ARG A 146 -6.79 -7.59 5.51
C ARG A 146 -6.24 -7.01 6.81
N ARG A 147 -6.53 -5.73 7.10
CA ARG A 147 -6.05 -5.07 8.31
C ARG A 147 -6.65 -5.69 9.58
N LEU A 148 -7.93 -6.05 9.56
CA LEU A 148 -8.60 -6.74 10.66
C LEU A 148 -7.98 -8.12 10.89
N CYS A 149 -7.82 -8.92 9.83
CA CYS A 149 -7.16 -10.22 9.89
C CYS A 149 -5.76 -10.14 10.49
N ASN A 150 -4.93 -9.18 10.04
CA ASN A 150 -3.58 -9.00 10.57
C ASN A 150 -3.56 -8.52 12.04
N THR A 151 -4.57 -7.76 12.48
CA THR A 151 -4.59 -7.21 13.86
C THR A 151 -5.19 -8.16 14.88
N LEU A 152 -6.07 -9.06 14.45
CA LEU A 152 -6.71 -10.11 15.26
C LEU A 152 -6.03 -11.48 15.11
N GLY A 153 -5.24 -11.67 14.06
CA GLY A 153 -4.56 -12.93 13.77
C GLY A 153 -5.43 -13.95 13.04
N ILE A 154 -6.46 -13.50 12.31
CA ILE A 154 -7.39 -14.38 11.59
C ILE A 154 -6.75 -14.81 10.27
N GLN A 155 -6.71 -16.11 10.00
CA GLN A 155 -6.36 -16.66 8.69
C GLN A 155 -7.62 -17.11 7.97
N LEU A 156 -7.83 -16.55 6.78
CA LEU A 156 -8.95 -16.87 5.90
C LEU A 156 -8.52 -17.83 4.79
N LEU A 157 -9.46 -18.63 4.32
CA LEU A 157 -9.33 -19.42 3.10
C LEU A 157 -9.06 -18.50 1.90
N SER A 158 -8.12 -18.90 1.04
CA SER A 158 -7.83 -18.15 -0.19
C SER A 158 -8.96 -18.35 -1.20
N ARG A 159 -9.90 -17.41 -1.25
CA ARG A 159 -10.98 -17.34 -2.25
C ARG A 159 -11.36 -15.90 -2.56
N ASP A 160 -12.10 -15.71 -3.66
CA ASP A 160 -12.63 -14.41 -4.04
C ASP A 160 -13.90 -14.10 -3.23
N TYR A 161 -13.74 -13.34 -2.14
CA TYR A 161 -14.85 -12.88 -1.31
C TYR A 161 -15.61 -11.76 -2.00
N GLN A 162 -16.92 -11.95 -2.21
CA GLN A 162 -17.78 -10.93 -2.81
C GLN A 162 -18.15 -9.84 -1.78
N LEU A 163 -17.24 -8.88 -1.56
CA LEU A 163 -17.39 -7.75 -0.63
C LEU A 163 -18.15 -6.55 -1.22
N ASP A 164 -18.49 -6.56 -2.51
CA ASP A 164 -19.27 -5.50 -3.19
C ASP A 164 -20.64 -5.90 -3.75
N ALA A 165 -21.12 -7.12 -3.49
CA ALA A 165 -22.44 -7.56 -3.92
C ALA A 165 -23.58 -6.69 -3.34
N SER A 166 -24.41 -6.13 -4.25
CA SER A 166 -25.49 -5.16 -3.97
C SER A 166 -26.85 -5.80 -3.59
N SER A 167 -26.89 -7.08 -3.17
CA SER A 167 -28.16 -7.79 -2.93
C SER A 167 -28.71 -7.60 -1.50
N THR A 168 -29.99 -7.28 -1.45
CA THR A 168 -30.74 -6.73 -0.32
C THR A 168 -31.54 -7.82 0.42
N ARG A 169 -31.03 -8.29 1.56
CA ARG A 169 -31.79 -8.53 2.83
C ARG A 169 -30.92 -9.16 3.91
N THR A 170 -30.11 -10.14 3.54
CA THR A 170 -29.15 -10.81 4.43
C THR A 170 -27.90 -11.12 3.64
N ARG A 171 -26.78 -10.53 4.07
CA ARG A 171 -25.51 -10.67 3.37
C ARG A 171 -24.48 -11.24 4.32
N GLN A 172 -24.00 -12.44 4.03
CA GLN A 172 -23.01 -13.15 4.85
C GLN A 172 -21.84 -13.58 3.97
N PRO A 173 -20.86 -12.70 3.72
CA PRO A 173 -19.69 -13.01 2.89
C PRO A 173 -18.78 -14.11 3.46
N PHE A 174 -18.89 -14.42 4.75
CA PHE A 174 -18.06 -15.40 5.44
C PHE A 174 -18.90 -16.55 6.02
N THR A 175 -18.38 -17.76 5.90
CA THR A 175 -18.89 -18.98 6.53
C THR A 175 -17.85 -19.53 7.51
N GLU A 176 -18.21 -20.53 8.31
CA GLU A 176 -17.27 -21.18 9.23
C GLU A 176 -16.06 -21.79 8.49
N GLU A 177 -16.30 -22.42 7.34
CA GLU A 177 -15.27 -23.05 6.50
C GLU A 177 -14.19 -22.08 6.00
N ASP A 178 -14.48 -20.78 6.01
CA ASP A 178 -13.51 -19.74 5.65
C ASP A 178 -12.44 -19.53 6.70
N ILE A 179 -12.72 -19.85 7.97
CA ILE A 179 -11.80 -19.58 9.06
C ILE A 179 -10.84 -20.76 9.19
N GLN A 180 -9.66 -20.62 8.58
CA GLN A 180 -8.63 -21.67 8.64
C GLN A 180 -7.97 -21.77 10.01
N ASN A 181 -7.54 -20.64 10.56
CA ASN A 181 -6.84 -20.58 11.85
C ASN A 181 -7.02 -19.22 12.53
N LEU A 182 -6.80 -19.21 13.84
CA LEU A 182 -6.55 -17.99 14.61
C LEU A 182 -5.16 -18.06 15.24
N ILE A 183 -4.25 -17.21 14.77
CA ILE A 183 -2.87 -17.15 15.23
C ILE A 183 -2.71 -16.03 16.27
N PRO A 184 -2.13 -16.30 17.45
CA PRO A 184 -1.88 -15.26 18.44
C PRO A 184 -0.88 -14.22 17.89
N VAL A 185 -1.33 -12.98 17.73
CA VAL A 185 -0.47 -11.85 17.35
C VAL A 185 0.33 -11.40 18.58
N THR A 186 1.52 -11.97 18.75
CA THR A 186 2.41 -11.63 19.86
C THR A 186 3.21 -10.36 19.55
N LYS A 187 3.28 -9.45 20.52
CA LYS A 187 4.20 -8.31 20.48
C LYS A 187 5.49 -8.73 21.17
N HIS A 188 6.37 -9.43 20.46
CA HIS A 188 7.68 -9.77 21.01
C HIS A 188 8.63 -8.59 20.96
N ARG A 189 9.40 -8.39 22.03
CA ARG A 189 10.58 -7.51 22.01
C ARG A 189 11.75 -8.34 21.49
N GLN A 190 12.11 -8.14 20.24
CA GLN A 190 13.25 -8.82 19.61
C GLN A 190 14.56 -8.42 20.31
N PRO A 191 15.52 -9.35 20.49
CA PRO A 191 16.80 -9.07 21.13
C PRO A 191 17.58 -8.04 20.32
N CYS A 192 17.80 -6.83 20.83
CA CYS A 192 18.43 -5.78 20.02
C CYS A 192 19.95 -5.99 19.89
N ALA A 193 20.44 -6.16 18.67
CA ALA A 193 21.87 -6.10 18.35
C ALA A 193 22.36 -4.64 18.36
N ASN A 194 22.58 -4.08 19.56
CA ASN A 194 22.91 -2.66 19.73
C ASN A 194 24.18 -2.24 18.98
N ASP A 195 25.23 -3.06 19.03
CA ASP A 195 26.51 -2.72 18.37
C ASP A 195 26.40 -2.81 16.84
N ALA A 196 25.66 -3.80 16.33
CA ALA A 196 25.34 -3.86 14.91
C ALA A 196 24.53 -2.64 14.46
N LYS A 197 23.54 -2.18 15.26
CA LYS A 197 22.79 -0.96 14.96
C LYS A 197 23.66 0.30 14.92
N LYS A 198 24.66 0.41 15.79
CA LYS A 198 25.64 1.52 15.76
C LYS A 198 26.47 1.48 14.49
N LEU A 199 26.98 0.30 14.09
CA LEU A 199 27.74 0.13 12.85
C LEU A 199 26.87 0.41 11.63
N PHE A 200 25.62 -0.04 11.62
CA PHE A 200 24.65 0.27 10.58
C PHE A 200 24.45 1.79 10.44
N ALA A 201 24.25 2.49 11.55
CA ALA A 201 24.10 3.95 11.56
C ALA A 201 25.38 4.66 11.09
N ARG A 202 26.56 4.20 11.51
CA ARG A 202 27.85 4.72 11.03
C ARG A 202 28.00 4.53 9.52
N GLY A 203 27.67 3.35 8.99
CA GLY A 203 27.72 3.09 7.55
C GLY A 203 26.75 3.98 6.76
N GLN A 204 25.55 4.25 7.30
CA GLN A 204 24.63 5.23 6.70
C GLN A 204 25.21 6.65 6.68
N GLN A 205 25.87 7.08 7.76
CA GLN A 205 26.53 8.38 7.83
C GLN A 205 27.70 8.47 6.84
N ALA A 206 28.57 7.46 6.80
CA ALA A 206 29.68 7.39 5.85
C ALA A 206 29.19 7.46 4.39
N MET A 207 28.07 6.79 4.08
CA MET A 207 27.44 6.87 2.76
C MET A 207 26.94 8.28 2.44
N GLN A 208 26.38 9.01 3.41
CA GLN A 208 25.92 10.40 3.21
C GLN A 208 27.07 11.37 2.96
N VAL A 209 28.23 11.14 3.61
CA VAL A 209 29.46 11.93 3.41
C VAL A 209 30.15 11.60 2.08
N GLY A 210 29.90 10.39 1.52
CA GLY A 210 30.48 9.94 0.26
C GLY A 210 31.64 8.94 0.42
N HIS A 211 31.93 8.49 1.65
CA HIS A 211 32.91 7.43 1.92
C HIS A 211 32.29 6.04 1.64
N LEU A 212 32.12 5.71 0.37
CA LEU A 212 31.37 4.52 -0.06
C LEU A 212 31.99 3.18 0.36
N ARG A 213 33.32 3.08 0.37
CA ARG A 213 34.03 1.84 0.78
C ARG A 213 33.91 1.59 2.28
N GLU A 214 34.17 2.61 3.10
CA GLU A 214 33.98 2.53 4.56
C GLU A 214 32.52 2.21 4.90
N ALA A 215 31.56 2.82 4.17
CA ALA A 215 30.15 2.50 4.34
C ALA A 215 29.88 1.02 4.06
N TYR A 216 30.40 0.47 2.96
CA TYR A 216 30.22 -0.94 2.62
C TYR A 216 30.74 -1.87 3.71
N GLU A 217 31.96 -1.63 4.21
CA GLU A 217 32.58 -2.42 5.28
C GLU A 217 31.73 -2.36 6.57
N CYS A 218 31.34 -1.16 7.01
CA CYS A 218 30.52 -0.98 8.22
C CYS A 218 29.17 -1.69 8.12
N ILE A 219 28.51 -1.62 6.97
CA ILE A 219 27.21 -2.29 6.76
C ILE A 219 27.41 -3.82 6.67
N ALA A 220 28.46 -4.30 6.01
CA ALA A 220 28.74 -5.73 5.91
C ALA A 220 29.04 -6.36 7.28
N GLU A 221 29.86 -5.69 8.10
CA GLU A 221 30.10 -6.08 9.49
C GLU A 221 28.81 -6.06 10.32
N SER A 222 27.98 -5.04 10.14
CA SER A 222 26.65 -4.98 10.78
C SER A 222 25.79 -6.19 10.40
N VAL A 223 25.77 -6.61 9.13
CA VAL A 223 24.99 -7.79 8.70
C VAL A 223 25.52 -9.06 9.37
N ASN A 224 26.84 -9.23 9.45
CA ASN A 224 27.45 -10.39 10.12
C ASN A 224 27.07 -10.45 11.61
N LEU A 225 27.16 -9.32 12.31
CA LEU A 225 26.76 -9.24 13.72
C LEU A 225 25.26 -9.48 13.91
N MET A 226 24.41 -8.87 13.07
CA MET A 226 22.97 -9.11 13.11
C MET A 226 22.64 -10.60 12.87
N THR A 227 23.34 -11.26 11.94
CA THR A 227 23.16 -12.68 11.66
C THR A 227 23.54 -13.54 12.86
N SER A 228 24.62 -13.19 13.59
CA SER A 228 25.03 -13.92 14.79
C SER A 228 24.04 -13.82 15.95
N VAL A 229 23.33 -12.68 16.07
CA VAL A 229 22.38 -12.42 17.16
C VAL A 229 20.98 -12.92 16.83
N TYR A 230 20.48 -12.63 15.63
CA TYR A 230 19.12 -12.95 15.20
C TYR A 230 19.00 -14.32 14.53
N GLY A 231 20.13 -14.90 14.08
CA GLY A 231 20.15 -16.07 13.22
C GLY A 231 19.97 -15.72 11.74
N ALA A 232 19.60 -16.72 10.94
CA ALA A 232 19.57 -16.61 9.48
C ALA A 232 18.49 -15.67 8.94
N MET A 233 17.42 -15.39 9.71
CA MET A 233 16.24 -14.67 9.20
C MET A 233 15.76 -13.59 10.18
N HIS A 234 15.79 -12.32 9.76
CA HIS A 234 15.24 -11.20 10.52
C HIS A 234 14.86 -10.02 9.62
N SER A 235 13.82 -9.27 10.00
CA SER A 235 13.34 -8.11 9.22
C SER A 235 14.36 -6.97 9.15
N GLU A 236 15.18 -6.77 10.20
CA GLU A 236 16.25 -5.75 10.19
C GLU A 236 17.39 -6.10 9.20
N LEU A 237 17.69 -7.40 8.99
CA LEU A 237 18.71 -7.80 8.02
C LEU A 237 18.33 -7.37 6.59
N ALA A 238 17.05 -7.44 6.23
CA ALA A 238 16.58 -7.05 4.90
C ALA A 238 16.94 -5.58 4.57
N GLN A 239 16.85 -4.69 5.57
CA GLN A 239 17.19 -3.28 5.38
C GLN A 239 18.70 -3.07 5.17
N ALA A 240 19.52 -3.84 5.86
CA ALA A 240 20.97 -3.78 5.72
C ALA A 240 21.44 -4.38 4.38
N LEU A 241 20.86 -5.51 3.97
CA LEU A 241 21.12 -6.13 2.67
C LEU A 241 20.73 -5.20 1.50
N ARG A 242 19.59 -4.50 1.60
CA ARG A 242 19.21 -3.48 0.61
C ARG A 242 20.26 -2.37 0.49
N LEU A 243 20.82 -1.94 1.62
CA LEU A 243 21.83 -0.89 1.62
C LEU A 243 23.15 -1.37 1.02
N LEU A 244 23.56 -2.62 1.30
CA LEU A 244 24.69 -3.27 0.63
C LEU A 244 24.47 -3.37 -0.88
N ALA A 245 23.29 -3.79 -1.32
CA ALA A 245 22.97 -3.86 -2.75
C ALA A 245 23.17 -2.51 -3.45
N ARG A 246 22.68 -1.43 -2.83
CA ARG A 246 22.88 -0.07 -3.32
C ARG A 246 24.35 0.33 -3.37
N LEU A 247 25.12 0.02 -2.32
CA LEU A 247 26.55 0.33 -2.26
C LEU A 247 27.34 -0.47 -3.30
N SER A 248 27.09 -1.77 -3.47
CA SER A 248 27.70 -2.61 -4.50
C SER A 248 27.47 -2.04 -5.90
N TYR A 249 26.23 -1.59 -6.18
CA TYR A 249 25.90 -0.99 -7.47
C TYR A 249 26.71 0.29 -7.73
N ILE A 250 26.82 1.19 -6.74
CA ILE A 250 27.57 2.44 -6.89
C ILE A 250 29.09 2.15 -7.01
N LEU A 251 29.58 1.12 -6.31
CA LEU A 251 30.98 0.69 -6.38
C LEU A 251 31.34 -0.06 -7.67
N GLY A 252 30.37 -0.30 -8.55
CA GLY A 252 30.60 -0.88 -9.88
C GLY A 252 30.46 -2.41 -9.95
N ASP A 253 29.85 -3.04 -8.95
CA ASP A 253 29.51 -4.47 -8.98
C ASP A 253 27.99 -4.68 -9.06
N PRO A 254 27.41 -4.67 -10.28
CA PRO A 254 25.98 -4.80 -10.46
C PRO A 254 25.48 -6.24 -10.26
N ALA A 255 26.34 -7.25 -10.36
CA ALA A 255 25.98 -8.65 -10.14
C ALA A 255 25.76 -8.92 -8.64
N GLU A 256 26.70 -8.45 -7.81
CA GLU A 256 26.56 -8.52 -6.36
C GLU A 256 25.36 -7.71 -5.86
N ALA A 257 25.09 -6.55 -6.47
CA ALA A 257 23.91 -5.74 -6.15
C ALA A 257 22.60 -6.52 -6.32
N VAL A 258 22.43 -7.23 -7.44
CA VAL A 258 21.25 -8.07 -7.69
C VAL A 258 21.17 -9.21 -6.68
N ALA A 259 22.30 -9.88 -6.39
CA ALA A 259 22.33 -10.99 -5.44
C ALA A 259 21.93 -10.54 -4.01
N GLN A 260 22.46 -9.42 -3.54
CA GLN A 260 22.14 -8.86 -2.22
C GLN A 260 20.69 -8.37 -2.14
N GLN A 261 20.18 -7.72 -3.19
CA GLN A 261 18.78 -7.28 -3.22
C GLN A 261 17.82 -8.47 -3.29
N HIS A 262 18.16 -9.53 -4.02
CA HIS A 262 17.36 -10.75 -4.05
C HIS A 262 17.28 -11.40 -2.66
N ARG A 263 18.40 -11.45 -1.92
CA ARG A 263 18.41 -11.89 -0.51
C ARG A 263 17.53 -11.00 0.36
N ALA A 264 17.56 -9.67 0.18
CA ALA A 264 16.71 -8.74 0.91
C ALA A 264 15.21 -8.98 0.65
N ALA A 265 14.83 -9.22 -0.61
CA ALA A 265 13.45 -9.53 -0.99
C ALA A 265 12.96 -10.84 -0.35
N LEU A 266 13.75 -11.93 -0.46
CA LEU A 266 13.44 -13.22 0.15
C LEU A 266 13.31 -13.10 1.68
N MET A 267 14.20 -12.34 2.32
CA MET A 267 14.17 -12.06 3.75
C MET A 267 12.86 -11.37 4.15
N SER A 268 12.46 -10.33 3.41
CA SER A 268 11.23 -9.60 3.71
C SER A 268 9.97 -10.45 3.48
N GLU A 269 9.93 -11.27 2.43
CA GLU A 269 8.81 -12.19 2.18
C GLU A 269 8.58 -13.13 3.35
N ARG A 270 9.66 -13.74 3.86
CA ARG A 270 9.59 -14.74 4.93
C ARG A 270 9.34 -14.15 6.30
N CYS A 271 9.92 -12.99 6.60
CA CYS A 271 9.79 -12.36 7.92
C CYS A 271 8.53 -11.49 8.05
N ASN A 272 8.17 -10.74 7.01
CA ASN A 272 7.10 -9.75 7.06
C ASN A 272 5.83 -10.20 6.32
N GLY A 273 5.93 -11.13 5.37
CA GLY A 273 4.86 -11.52 4.46
C GLY A 273 5.01 -10.89 3.07
N VAL A 274 4.37 -11.51 2.07
CA VAL A 274 4.46 -11.12 0.65
C VAL A 274 3.83 -9.76 0.34
N ASP A 275 2.77 -9.42 1.07
CA ASP A 275 1.91 -8.24 0.92
C ASP A 275 2.31 -7.09 1.86
N HIS A 276 3.39 -7.25 2.62
CA HIS A 276 3.89 -6.22 3.52
C HIS A 276 4.53 -5.06 2.72
N ALA A 277 4.37 -3.82 3.20
CA ALA A 277 4.87 -2.61 2.54
C ALA A 277 6.38 -2.67 2.24
N TYR A 278 7.19 -3.16 3.20
CA TYR A 278 8.63 -3.38 2.96
C TYR A 278 8.90 -4.39 1.84
N THR A 279 8.14 -5.49 1.76
CA THR A 279 8.33 -6.50 0.69
C THR A 279 8.02 -5.92 -0.68
N ILE A 280 6.97 -5.10 -0.79
CA ILE A 280 6.64 -4.37 -2.03
C ILE A 280 7.80 -3.45 -2.43
N ILE A 281 8.38 -2.71 -1.47
CA ILE A 281 9.55 -1.86 -1.72
C ILE A 281 10.75 -2.70 -2.18
N GLU A 282 10.99 -3.86 -1.58
CA GLU A 282 12.10 -4.73 -1.98
C GLU A 282 11.93 -5.29 -3.41
N TYR A 283 10.71 -5.56 -3.86
CA TYR A 283 10.44 -5.92 -5.26
C TYR A 283 10.74 -4.76 -6.24
N ILE A 284 10.39 -3.53 -5.88
CA ILE A 284 10.69 -2.34 -6.70
C ILE A 284 12.20 -2.17 -6.86
N ASN A 285 12.95 -2.25 -5.75
CA ASN A 285 14.41 -2.12 -5.78
C ASN A 285 15.06 -3.27 -6.56
N LEU A 286 14.56 -4.50 -6.42
CA LEU A 286 15.05 -5.65 -7.19
C LEU A 286 14.78 -5.46 -8.68
N ALA A 287 13.63 -4.91 -9.05
CA ALA A 287 13.31 -4.60 -10.44
C ALA A 287 14.26 -3.54 -11.02
N HIS A 288 14.64 -2.52 -10.24
CA HIS A 288 15.63 -1.53 -10.66
C HIS A 288 16.98 -2.17 -10.96
N PHE A 289 17.53 -2.98 -10.05
CA PHE A 289 18.81 -3.65 -10.31
C PHE A 289 18.71 -4.68 -11.44
N ALA A 290 17.59 -5.38 -11.59
CA ALA A 290 17.35 -6.28 -12.71
C ALA A 290 17.34 -5.54 -14.05
N PHE A 291 16.69 -4.36 -14.11
CA PHE A 291 16.66 -3.53 -15.31
C PHE A 291 18.05 -2.97 -15.66
N SER A 292 18.83 -2.52 -14.66
CA SER A 292 20.21 -2.06 -14.88
C SER A 292 21.12 -3.17 -15.45
N ASN A 293 20.82 -4.43 -15.16
CA ASN A 293 21.52 -5.61 -15.72
C ASN A 293 20.85 -6.16 -16.99
N LEU A 294 19.94 -5.40 -17.61
CA LEU A 294 19.23 -5.76 -18.85
C LEU A 294 18.31 -7.00 -18.72
N TYR A 295 17.97 -7.44 -17.51
CA TYR A 295 16.97 -8.47 -17.26
C TYR A 295 15.54 -7.91 -17.33
N ILE A 296 15.17 -7.37 -18.50
CA ILE A 296 13.93 -6.61 -18.71
C ILE A 296 12.66 -7.41 -18.34
N PRO A 297 12.47 -8.67 -18.78
CA PRO A 297 11.26 -9.42 -18.43
C PRO A 297 11.16 -9.71 -16.92
N ALA A 298 12.30 -9.90 -16.24
CA ALA A 298 12.31 -10.11 -14.80
C ALA A 298 11.91 -8.81 -14.05
N ALA A 299 12.45 -7.67 -14.47
CA ALA A 299 12.10 -6.37 -13.91
C ALA A 299 10.59 -6.06 -14.04
N LEU A 300 10.01 -6.27 -15.23
CA LEU A 300 8.57 -6.06 -15.46
C LEU A 300 7.72 -6.99 -14.59
N ARG A 301 8.04 -8.28 -14.49
CA ARG A 301 7.30 -9.22 -13.63
C ARG A 301 7.31 -8.79 -12.16
N LEU A 302 8.45 -8.30 -11.66
CA LEU A 302 8.57 -7.80 -10.29
C LEU A 302 7.72 -6.54 -10.07
N LEU A 303 7.74 -5.60 -11.01
CA LEU A 303 6.92 -4.37 -10.92
C LEU A 303 5.43 -4.66 -11.02
N TYR A 304 4.99 -5.55 -11.93
CA TYR A 304 3.58 -5.96 -12.00
C TYR A 304 3.11 -6.65 -10.72
N ARG A 305 3.96 -7.49 -10.12
CA ARG A 305 3.68 -8.11 -8.82
C ARG A 305 3.58 -7.06 -7.71
N ALA A 306 4.53 -6.13 -7.65
CA ALA A 306 4.50 -5.03 -6.68
C ALA A 306 3.24 -4.17 -6.83
N ARG A 307 2.86 -3.86 -8.08
CA ARG A 307 1.63 -3.12 -8.42
C ARG A 307 0.37 -3.84 -7.92
N TYR A 308 0.26 -5.14 -8.21
CA TYR A 308 -0.87 -5.97 -7.81
C TYR A 308 -1.01 -6.04 -6.28
N LEU A 309 0.09 -6.28 -5.56
CA LEU A 309 0.08 -6.33 -4.11
C LEU A 309 -0.27 -4.97 -3.48
N LEU A 310 0.23 -3.88 -4.05
CA LEU A 310 -0.09 -2.53 -3.58
C LEU A 310 -1.57 -2.19 -3.79
N LEU A 311 -2.13 -2.57 -4.94
CA LEU A 311 -3.54 -2.38 -5.27
C LEU A 311 -4.46 -3.09 -4.28
N ILE A 312 -4.12 -4.32 -3.89
CA ILE A 312 -4.88 -5.09 -2.90
C ILE A 312 -4.74 -4.50 -1.49
N ALA A 313 -3.54 -4.02 -1.14
CA ALA A 313 -3.23 -3.57 0.22
C ALA A 313 -3.70 -2.15 0.55
N HIS A 314 -3.72 -1.26 -0.45
CA HIS A 314 -3.91 0.19 -0.25
C HIS A 314 -4.76 0.89 -1.33
N GLY A 315 -5.12 0.21 -2.44
CA GLY A 315 -5.87 0.80 -3.55
C GLY A 315 -5.02 1.59 -4.57
N GLU A 316 -5.68 2.15 -5.57
CA GLU A 316 -5.03 2.81 -6.72
C GLU A 316 -4.37 4.15 -6.37
N ASN A 317 -4.94 4.90 -5.43
CA ASN A 317 -4.51 6.26 -5.12
C ASN A 317 -3.21 6.33 -4.30
N HIS A 318 -2.60 5.20 -3.93
CA HIS A 318 -1.40 5.21 -3.10
C HIS A 318 -0.18 5.84 -3.82
N PRO A 319 0.64 6.72 -3.20
CA PRO A 319 1.75 7.41 -3.88
C PRO A 319 2.80 6.49 -4.51
N LEU A 320 3.05 5.32 -3.91
CA LEU A 320 3.95 4.31 -4.50
C LEU A 320 3.41 3.74 -5.82
N MET A 321 2.10 3.84 -6.10
CA MET A 321 1.52 3.40 -7.38
C MET A 321 2.10 4.22 -8.53
N ALA A 322 2.18 5.54 -8.36
CA ALA A 322 2.82 6.42 -9.35
C ALA A 322 4.29 6.07 -9.60
N GLN A 323 5.03 5.69 -8.56
CA GLN A 323 6.41 5.25 -8.71
C GLN A 323 6.51 3.93 -9.48
N ILE A 324 5.65 2.96 -9.19
CA ILE A 324 5.65 1.65 -9.89
C ILE A 324 5.24 1.85 -11.35
N ASP A 325 4.16 2.57 -11.61
CA ASP A 325 3.65 2.84 -12.96
C ASP A 325 4.65 3.66 -13.79
N GLY A 326 5.29 4.67 -13.19
CA GLY A 326 6.37 5.41 -13.82
C GLY A 326 7.55 4.50 -14.21
N ASN A 327 7.98 3.61 -13.32
CA ASN A 327 9.04 2.64 -13.61
C ASN A 327 8.65 1.68 -14.75
N ILE A 328 7.42 1.16 -14.75
CA ILE A 328 6.90 0.31 -15.84
C ILE A 328 6.91 1.10 -17.15
N GLY A 329 6.44 2.35 -17.14
CA GLY A 329 6.43 3.25 -18.29
C GLY A 329 7.82 3.48 -18.87
N VAL A 330 8.83 3.73 -18.03
CA VAL A 330 10.23 3.89 -18.45
C VAL A 330 10.75 2.62 -19.14
N ILE A 331 10.50 1.44 -18.54
CA ILE A 331 10.98 0.17 -19.09
C ILE A 331 10.29 -0.13 -20.42
N LEU A 332 8.98 0.07 -20.52
CA LEU A 332 8.23 -0.13 -21.77
C LEU A 332 8.68 0.83 -22.87
N PHE A 333 8.98 2.08 -22.53
CA PHE A 333 9.57 3.04 -23.46
C PHE A 333 10.94 2.54 -23.99
N ALA A 334 11.78 1.97 -23.12
CA ALA A 334 13.08 1.42 -23.52
C ALA A 334 12.97 0.19 -24.45
N VAL A 335 11.85 -0.55 -24.40
CA VAL A 335 11.54 -1.68 -25.29
C VAL A 335 10.79 -1.24 -26.55
N HIS A 336 10.56 0.07 -26.74
CA HIS A 336 9.80 0.66 -27.85
C HIS A 336 8.29 0.33 -27.86
N GLU A 337 7.73 -0.08 -26.71
CA GLU A 337 6.29 -0.30 -26.52
C GLU A 337 5.59 1.02 -26.12
N PHE A 338 5.60 2.00 -27.03
CA PHE A 338 5.21 3.38 -26.73
C PHE A 338 3.74 3.53 -26.28
N ASP A 339 2.82 2.77 -26.85
CA ASP A 339 1.40 2.79 -26.48
C ASP A 339 1.17 2.29 -25.06
N ALA A 340 1.83 1.19 -24.69
CA ALA A 340 1.74 0.65 -23.33
C ALA A 340 2.44 1.59 -22.34
N ALA A 341 3.60 2.15 -22.70
CA ALA A 341 4.32 3.11 -21.89
C ALA A 341 3.46 4.33 -21.55
N LEU A 342 2.80 4.94 -22.55
CA LEU A 342 1.94 6.10 -22.35
C LEU A 342 0.78 5.81 -21.39
N ARG A 343 0.14 4.64 -21.46
CA ARG A 343 -0.93 4.26 -20.51
C ARG A 343 -0.44 4.24 -19.07
N PHE A 344 0.74 3.67 -18.81
CA PHE A 344 1.32 3.64 -17.46
C PHE A 344 1.81 5.02 -17.01
N LEU A 345 2.38 5.83 -17.90
CA LEU A 345 2.79 7.20 -17.56
C LEU A 345 1.59 8.09 -17.22
N GLN A 346 0.47 7.97 -17.95
CA GLN A 346 -0.79 8.65 -17.64
C GLN A 346 -1.39 8.18 -16.31
N SER A 347 -1.36 6.87 -16.03
CA SER A 347 -1.75 6.32 -14.73
C SER A 347 -0.90 6.90 -13.59
N ALA A 348 0.41 6.98 -13.79
CA ALA A 348 1.33 7.58 -12.82
C ALA A 348 1.02 9.06 -12.57
N GLU A 349 0.72 9.81 -13.62
CA GLU A 349 0.32 11.21 -13.54
C GLU A 349 -0.99 11.39 -12.77
N ALA A 350 -2.02 10.60 -13.10
CA ALA A 350 -3.30 10.63 -12.39
C ALA A 350 -3.12 10.35 -10.89
N ALA A 351 -2.29 9.36 -10.54
CA ALA A 351 -1.97 9.03 -9.15
C ALA A 351 -1.17 10.15 -8.44
N MET A 352 -0.26 10.84 -9.13
CA MET A 352 0.45 12.01 -8.57
C MET A 352 -0.49 13.21 -8.35
N ALA A 353 -1.38 13.46 -9.29
CA ALA A 353 -2.37 14.54 -9.22
C ALA A 353 -3.36 14.31 -8.06
N ALA A 354 -3.86 13.09 -7.89
CA ALA A 354 -4.76 12.71 -6.79
C ALA A 354 -4.12 12.91 -5.40
N ASN A 355 -2.80 12.80 -5.30
CA ASN A 355 -2.06 12.92 -4.03
C ASN A 355 -1.57 14.33 -3.72
N GLY A 356 -1.96 15.34 -4.50
CA GLY A 356 -1.49 16.72 -4.27
C GLY A 356 0.01 16.88 -4.49
N GLU A 357 0.63 16.02 -5.33
CA GLU A 357 2.01 16.18 -5.79
C GLU A 357 2.17 16.75 -7.22
N PRO A 358 1.22 17.52 -7.81
CA PRO A 358 1.46 18.09 -9.13
C PRO A 358 2.62 19.08 -8.99
N LYS A 359 3.64 18.99 -9.87
CA LYS A 359 4.81 19.88 -9.92
C LYS A 359 5.98 19.57 -8.97
N ARG A 360 6.29 18.29 -8.76
CA ARG A 360 7.60 17.86 -8.21
C ARG A 360 8.51 17.28 -9.29
N LEU A 361 9.81 17.14 -8.97
CA LEU A 361 10.84 16.56 -9.83
C LEU A 361 10.40 15.24 -10.51
N LYS A 362 9.70 14.36 -9.79
CA LYS A 362 9.21 13.08 -10.33
C LYS A 362 8.16 13.26 -11.44
N SER A 363 7.27 14.24 -11.30
CA SER A 363 6.25 14.56 -12.29
C SER A 363 6.87 15.11 -13.58
N ALA A 364 7.91 15.95 -13.47
CA ALA A 364 8.67 16.42 -14.63
C ALA A 364 9.34 15.26 -15.40
N LEU A 365 9.92 14.28 -14.68
CA LEU A 365 10.51 13.10 -15.33
C LEU A 365 9.46 12.26 -16.08
N VAL A 366 8.30 12.02 -15.47
CA VAL A 366 7.20 11.27 -16.10
C VAL A 366 6.71 12.00 -17.37
N GLN A 367 6.51 13.32 -17.29
CA GLN A 367 6.08 14.12 -18.44
C GLN A 367 7.14 14.18 -19.55
N HIS A 368 8.41 14.29 -19.20
CA HIS A 368 9.51 14.25 -20.17
C HIS A 368 9.54 12.93 -20.95
N ILE A 369 9.36 11.80 -20.26
CA ILE A 369 9.31 10.48 -20.91
C ILE A 369 8.03 10.34 -21.75
N ALA A 370 6.90 10.87 -21.29
CA ALA A 370 5.67 10.91 -22.08
C ALA A 370 5.84 11.74 -23.36
N ALA A 371 6.50 12.91 -23.28
CA ALA A 371 6.81 13.74 -24.43
C ALA A 371 7.66 12.98 -25.47
N ARG A 372 8.68 12.27 -25.01
CA ARG A 372 9.51 11.40 -25.86
C ARG A 372 8.71 10.28 -26.51
N ALA A 373 7.83 9.63 -25.75
CA ALA A 373 6.97 8.57 -26.27
C ALA A 373 5.98 9.10 -27.34
N HIS A 374 5.38 10.26 -27.11
CA HIS A 374 4.52 10.94 -28.10
C HIS A 374 5.29 11.33 -29.37
N ALA A 375 6.52 11.85 -29.22
CA ALA A 375 7.37 12.19 -30.36
C ALA A 375 7.76 10.94 -31.18
N SER A 376 8.09 9.83 -30.53
CA SER A 376 8.36 8.55 -31.20
C SER A 376 7.15 7.98 -31.95
N ARG A 377 5.93 8.32 -31.52
CA ARG A 377 4.69 8.01 -32.25
C ARG A 377 4.36 8.99 -33.40
N GLY A 378 5.08 10.11 -33.49
CA GLY A 378 4.78 11.19 -34.44
C GLY A 378 3.70 12.18 -33.97
N ASP A 379 3.20 12.06 -32.73
CA ASP A 379 2.29 13.05 -32.15
C ASP A 379 3.08 14.21 -31.52
N PHE A 380 3.58 15.09 -32.39
CA PHE A 380 4.35 16.24 -31.97
C PHE A 380 3.52 17.28 -31.19
N ARG A 381 2.19 17.29 -31.34
CA ARG A 381 1.34 18.23 -30.62
C ARG A 381 1.27 17.87 -29.14
N ALA A 382 1.01 16.60 -28.83
CA ALA A 382 1.03 16.11 -27.45
C ALA A 382 2.44 16.18 -26.85
N ALA A 383 3.48 15.82 -27.64
CA ALA A 383 4.87 15.91 -27.19
C ALA A 383 5.28 17.32 -26.75
N LEU A 384 4.94 18.34 -27.56
CA LEU A 384 5.23 19.74 -27.23
C LEU A 384 4.47 20.23 -25.99
N ALA A 385 3.25 19.74 -25.75
CA ALA A 385 2.48 20.09 -24.55
C ALA A 385 3.13 19.52 -23.28
N ALA A 386 3.46 18.23 -23.29
CA ALA A 386 4.10 17.55 -22.17
C ALA A 386 5.51 18.11 -21.85
N GLU A 387 6.30 18.41 -22.89
CA GLU A 387 7.65 18.98 -22.67
C GLU A 387 7.58 20.43 -22.17
N LYS A 388 6.59 21.23 -22.62
CA LYS A 388 6.37 22.58 -22.07
C LYS A 388 6.05 22.54 -20.58
N GLU A 389 5.26 21.57 -20.14
CA GLU A 389 4.98 21.38 -18.72
C GLU A 389 6.23 20.96 -17.95
N THR A 390 7.01 20.03 -18.50
CA THR A 390 8.32 19.61 -17.96
C THR A 390 9.25 20.82 -17.74
N TYR A 391 9.42 21.65 -18.76
CA TYR A 391 10.22 22.87 -18.69
C TYR A 391 9.71 23.83 -17.62
N SER A 392 8.39 24.04 -17.55
CA SER A 392 7.76 24.90 -16.54
C SER A 392 8.07 24.41 -15.12
N ILE A 393 8.02 23.10 -14.89
CA ILE A 393 8.36 22.51 -13.58
C ILE A 393 9.85 22.68 -13.28
N TYR A 394 10.76 22.37 -14.22
CA TYR A 394 12.20 22.53 -13.98
C TYR A 394 12.61 23.98 -13.76
N ASN A 395 12.09 24.90 -14.56
CA ASN A 395 12.38 26.32 -14.42
C ASN A 395 11.84 26.86 -13.09
N GLY A 396 10.66 26.40 -12.64
CA GLY A 396 10.09 26.77 -11.34
C GLY A 396 10.90 26.23 -10.14
N LEU A 397 11.48 25.03 -10.25
CA LEU A 397 12.21 24.38 -9.15
C LEU A 397 13.68 24.78 -9.07
N PHE A 398 14.37 24.86 -10.20
CA PHE A 398 15.82 25.03 -10.26
C PHE A 398 16.26 26.36 -10.90
N GLY A 399 15.34 27.06 -11.55
CA GLY A 399 15.66 28.25 -12.35
C GLY A 399 16.18 27.94 -13.75
N PRO A 400 16.45 28.98 -14.56
CA PRO A 400 16.80 28.86 -15.97
C PRO A 400 18.23 28.37 -16.23
N GLU A 401 19.14 28.59 -15.27
CA GLU A 401 20.57 28.26 -15.45
C GLU A 401 20.91 26.79 -15.19
N HIS A 402 19.99 26.03 -14.57
CA HIS A 402 20.21 24.65 -14.20
C HIS A 402 20.26 23.72 -15.42
N GLU A 403 21.15 22.72 -15.37
CA GLU A 403 21.40 21.76 -16.45
C GLU A 403 20.10 21.10 -16.97
N LYS A 404 19.24 20.61 -16.07
CA LYS A 404 17.95 19.98 -16.45
C LYS A 404 16.97 20.94 -17.15
N THR A 405 16.99 22.22 -16.79
CA THR A 405 16.15 23.24 -17.43
C THR A 405 16.65 23.52 -18.85
N LYS A 406 17.99 23.59 -19.00
CA LYS A 406 18.65 23.74 -20.31
C LYS A 406 18.40 22.55 -21.22
N GLU A 407 18.59 21.32 -20.72
CA GLU A 407 18.27 20.08 -21.45
C GLU A 407 16.83 20.07 -21.98
N SER A 408 15.86 20.40 -21.12
CA SER A 408 14.44 20.47 -21.51
C SER A 408 14.17 21.56 -22.55
N SER A 409 14.83 22.73 -22.43
CA SER A 409 14.71 23.82 -23.41
C SER A 409 15.28 23.45 -24.79
N GLU A 410 16.43 22.76 -24.81
CA GLU A 410 17.05 22.28 -26.04
C GLU A 410 16.18 21.21 -26.69
N TYR A 411 15.66 20.27 -25.89
CA TYR A 411 14.78 19.23 -26.38
C TYR A 411 13.46 19.81 -26.95
N LEU A 412 12.89 20.84 -26.31
CA LEU A 412 11.74 21.56 -26.82
C LEU A 412 12.05 22.25 -28.16
N SER A 413 13.24 22.86 -28.31
CA SER A 413 13.70 23.42 -29.59
C SER A 413 13.84 22.33 -30.67
N GLN A 414 14.35 21.15 -30.31
CA GLN A 414 14.46 20.02 -31.24
C GLN A 414 13.08 19.51 -31.68
N LEU A 415 12.14 19.36 -30.74
CA LEU A 415 10.77 18.93 -31.03
C LEU A 415 10.04 19.90 -31.95
N THR A 416 10.21 21.22 -31.75
CA THR A 416 9.59 22.22 -32.65
C THR A 416 10.14 22.15 -34.07
N MET A 417 11.46 22.02 -34.23
CA MET A 417 12.07 21.81 -35.57
C MET A 417 11.57 20.53 -36.24
N GLN A 418 11.48 19.42 -35.49
CA GLN A 418 10.96 18.15 -36.00
C GLN A 418 9.48 18.25 -36.39
N ALA A 419 8.66 18.92 -35.59
CA ALA A 419 7.25 19.15 -35.88
C ALA A 419 7.04 19.95 -37.18
N VAL A 420 7.82 21.02 -37.38
CA VAL A 420 7.76 21.83 -38.62
C VAL A 420 8.22 21.03 -39.83
N ALA A 421 9.31 20.27 -39.70
CA ALA A 421 9.79 19.41 -40.78
C ALA A 421 8.77 18.32 -41.14
N PHE A 422 8.12 17.71 -40.14
CA PHE A 422 7.06 16.74 -40.34
C PHE A 422 5.85 17.37 -41.06
N GLN A 423 5.39 18.54 -40.62
CA GLN A 423 4.29 19.26 -41.27
C GLN A 423 4.61 19.62 -42.73
N ARG A 424 5.84 20.08 -43.03
CA ARG A 424 6.27 20.35 -44.40
C ARG A 424 6.19 19.10 -45.28
N LYS A 425 6.71 17.96 -44.79
CA LYS A 425 6.64 16.68 -45.51
C LYS A 425 5.20 16.22 -45.76
N VAL A 426 4.31 16.39 -44.78
CA VAL A 426 2.88 16.07 -44.94
C VAL A 426 2.24 16.97 -46.01
N MET A 427 2.53 18.28 -45.98
CA MET A 427 2.03 19.22 -46.98
C MET A 427 2.54 18.89 -48.39
N ASP A 428 3.82 18.56 -48.53
CA ASP A 428 4.40 18.20 -49.83
C ASP A 428 3.82 16.87 -50.36
N ALA A 429 3.60 15.88 -49.48
CA ALA A 429 2.92 14.63 -49.85
C ALA A 429 1.47 14.84 -50.30
N THR A 430 0.73 15.76 -49.66
CA THR A 430 -0.63 16.10 -50.08
C THR A 430 -0.69 16.88 -51.39
N LYS A 431 0.36 17.62 -51.74
CA LYS A 431 0.44 18.38 -53.01
C LYS A 431 0.83 17.52 -54.21
N GLY A 432 1.54 16.41 -54.00
CA GLY A 432 1.94 15.50 -55.08
C GLY A 432 0.88 14.48 -55.52
N ASN A 433 -0.26 14.40 -54.81
CA ASN A 433 -1.38 13.49 -55.11
C ASN A 433 -2.59 14.20 -55.74
N ASN A 434 -2.49 15.50 -56.03
CA ASN A 434 -3.41 16.27 -56.87
C ASN A 434 -2.69 16.65 -58.16
#